data_AF-A0A0S8G0X2-F1
#
_entry.id   AF-A0A0S8G0X2-F1
#
_cell.length_a   1.000
_cell.length_b   1.000
_cell.length_c   1.000
_cell.angle_alpha   90.00
_cell.angle_beta   90.00
_cell.angle_gamma   90.00
#
_symmetry.space_group_name_H-M   'P 1'
#
loop_
_entity.id
_entity.type
_entity.pdbx_description
1 polymer ?
#
loop_
_entity_poly.entity_id
_entity_poly.type
_entity_poly.pdbx_seq_one_letter_code
_entity_poly.pdbx_strand_id
1 'polypeptide(L)'
;MPTRVVEDQLREIVREYRHVQGEHARQSEDSSLRRKREAELKDLESQFEMTLARWLDDDALRAQWREHLFDAKPEPKLEGKVPPLYKGRSEAGSVLLVCPNDAGEWEYIVDGALTAHHPPGWRHGGPGRLQFVDQSFEEVLEAPTDAVDSLRAHVADPSGDPPWEWAASLFEDGLIDIHFSLTDRGRRLLGA
;
A
#
# COMPACT_ATOMS: atom_id res chain seq x y z
N MET A 1 -5.65 7.05 -4.33
CA MET A 1 -5.99 5.73 -3.77
C MET A 1 -4.81 4.79 -3.96
N PRO A 2 -4.42 4.04 -2.92
CA PRO A 2 -3.29 3.11 -2.88
C PRO A 2 -3.61 1.80 -3.59
N THR A 3 -3.89 1.88 -4.88
CA THR A 3 -4.75 0.92 -5.55
C THR A 3 -4.09 -0.39 -5.92
N ARG A 4 -2.87 -0.38 -6.47
CA ARG A 4 -2.27 -1.62 -6.99
C ARG A 4 -1.84 -2.60 -5.90
N VAL A 5 -1.21 -2.10 -4.84
CA VAL A 5 -0.77 -2.97 -3.74
C VAL A 5 -1.98 -3.51 -2.96
N VAL A 6 -3.04 -2.71 -2.83
CA VAL A 6 -4.32 -3.16 -2.26
C VAL A 6 -5.01 -4.16 -3.19
N GLU A 7 -4.99 -3.96 -4.50
CA GLU A 7 -5.48 -4.93 -5.50
C GLU A 7 -4.79 -6.27 -5.35
N ASP A 8 -3.46 -6.29 -5.30
CA ASP A 8 -2.68 -7.50 -5.14
C ASP A 8 -2.97 -8.20 -3.80
N GLN A 9 -3.11 -7.45 -2.71
CA GLN A 9 -3.51 -8.00 -1.41
C GLN A 9 -4.91 -8.61 -1.45
N LEU A 10 -5.90 -7.93 -2.03
CA LEU A 10 -7.26 -8.44 -2.18
C LEU A 10 -7.28 -9.70 -3.06
N ARG A 11 -6.50 -9.70 -4.14
CA ARG A 11 -6.34 -10.85 -5.04
C ARG A 11 -5.71 -12.05 -4.32
N GLU A 12 -4.69 -11.84 -3.49
CA GLU A 12 -4.07 -12.90 -2.66
C GLU A 12 -5.11 -13.50 -1.70
N ILE A 13 -5.87 -12.65 -0.99
CA ILE A 13 -6.92 -13.11 -0.07
C ILE A 13 -8.00 -13.91 -0.82
N VAL A 14 -8.45 -13.43 -1.98
CA VAL A 14 -9.45 -14.15 -2.81
C VAL A 14 -8.91 -15.50 -3.28
N ARG A 15 -7.64 -15.57 -3.72
CA ARG A 15 -7.00 -16.81 -4.14
C ARG A 15 -6.98 -17.82 -3.00
N GLU A 16 -6.56 -17.39 -1.82
CA GLU A 16 -6.47 -18.25 -0.64
C GLU A 16 -7.87 -18.69 -0.17
N TYR A 17 -8.83 -17.77 -0.13
CA TYR A 17 -10.22 -18.10 0.22
C TYR A 17 -10.79 -19.19 -0.68
N ARG A 18 -10.64 -19.06 -2.00
CA ARG A 18 -11.11 -20.09 -2.96
C ARG A 18 -10.39 -21.41 -2.78
N HIS A 19 -9.09 -21.38 -2.45
CA HIS A 19 -8.32 -22.58 -2.16
C HIS A 19 -8.88 -23.32 -0.93
N VAL A 20 -9.01 -22.60 0.19
CA VAL A 20 -9.53 -23.13 1.46
C VAL A 20 -10.99 -23.59 1.31
N GLN A 21 -11.81 -22.88 0.54
CA GLN A 21 -13.20 -23.26 0.25
C GLN A 21 -13.27 -24.60 -0.49
N GLY A 22 -12.39 -24.78 -1.49
CA GLY A 22 -12.24 -26.05 -2.21
C GLY A 22 -11.74 -27.19 -1.32
N GLU A 23 -10.85 -26.93 -0.36
CA GLU A 23 -10.45 -27.93 0.65
C GLU A 23 -11.59 -28.28 1.59
N HIS A 24 -12.31 -27.28 2.10
CA HIS A 24 -13.44 -27.45 3.01
C HIS A 24 -14.55 -28.31 2.39
N ALA A 25 -14.89 -28.07 1.11
CA ALA A 25 -15.90 -28.84 0.38
C ALA A 25 -15.55 -30.33 0.21
N ARG A 26 -14.25 -30.68 0.27
CA ARG A 26 -13.76 -32.06 0.14
C ARG A 26 -13.68 -32.80 1.47
N GLN A 27 -13.85 -32.11 2.61
CA GLN A 27 -13.81 -32.72 3.94
C GLN A 27 -15.18 -33.27 4.35
N SER A 28 -15.17 -34.39 5.09
CA SER A 28 -16.38 -34.93 5.72
C SER A 28 -16.91 -33.98 6.80
N GLU A 29 -18.23 -34.00 7.00
CA GLU A 29 -18.96 -33.07 7.87
C GLU A 29 -18.49 -33.09 9.34
N ASP A 30 -18.10 -34.25 9.86
CA ASP A 30 -17.70 -34.42 11.26
C ASP A 30 -16.19 -34.23 11.52
N SER A 31 -15.39 -33.94 10.49
CA SER A 31 -13.94 -33.86 10.64
C SER A 31 -13.52 -32.59 11.41
N SER A 32 -12.54 -32.73 12.30
CA SER A 32 -11.87 -31.58 12.94
C SER A 32 -11.20 -30.66 11.90
N LEU A 33 -10.77 -31.23 10.77
CA LEU A 33 -10.22 -30.51 9.63
C LEU A 33 -11.25 -29.59 8.99
N ARG A 34 -12.51 -30.03 8.81
CA ARG A 34 -13.57 -29.16 8.28
C ARG A 34 -13.78 -27.94 9.16
N ARG A 35 -13.88 -28.13 10.49
CA ARG A 35 -14.02 -27.03 11.45
C ARG A 35 -12.82 -26.07 11.42
N LYS A 36 -11.60 -26.60 11.27
CA LYS A 36 -10.39 -25.76 11.10
C LYS A 36 -10.47 -24.92 9.83
N ARG A 37 -10.86 -25.51 8.70
CA ARG A 37 -11.01 -24.79 7.42
C ARG A 37 -12.15 -23.78 7.46
N GLU A 38 -13.24 -24.06 8.17
CA GLU A 38 -14.31 -23.09 8.39
C GLU A 38 -13.82 -21.85 9.17
N ALA A 39 -13.00 -22.04 10.21
CA ALA A 39 -12.39 -20.93 10.93
C ALA A 39 -11.47 -20.10 10.02
N GLU A 40 -10.64 -20.77 9.22
CA GLU A 40 -9.74 -20.11 8.25
C GLU A 40 -10.50 -19.30 7.19
N LEU A 41 -11.65 -19.78 6.71
CA LEU A 41 -12.51 -19.00 5.81
C LEU A 41 -13.03 -17.73 6.48
N LYS A 42 -13.46 -17.80 7.76
CA LYS A 42 -13.93 -16.63 8.52
C LYS A 42 -12.80 -15.63 8.77
N ASP A 43 -11.58 -16.11 9.02
CA ASP A 43 -10.40 -15.27 9.19
C ASP A 43 -10.07 -14.53 7.88
N LEU A 44 -10.08 -15.23 6.75
CA LEU A 44 -9.86 -14.63 5.43
C LEU A 44 -10.96 -13.63 5.06
N GLU A 45 -12.22 -13.93 5.33
CA GLU A 45 -13.34 -12.99 5.15
C GLU A 45 -13.17 -11.74 6.01
N SER A 46 -12.78 -11.90 7.27
CA SER A 46 -12.52 -10.77 8.17
C SER A 46 -11.35 -9.90 7.69
N GLN A 47 -10.27 -10.53 7.21
CA GLN A 47 -9.14 -9.81 6.61
C GLN A 47 -9.53 -9.08 5.33
N PHE A 48 -10.38 -9.69 4.50
CA PHE A 48 -10.90 -9.10 3.27
C PHE A 48 -11.71 -7.84 3.57
N GLU A 49 -12.72 -7.95 4.45
CA GLU A 49 -13.58 -6.83 4.82
C GLU A 49 -12.79 -5.70 5.50
N MET A 50 -11.83 -6.05 6.36
CA MET A 50 -10.94 -5.08 6.98
C MET A 50 -10.09 -4.34 5.94
N THR A 51 -9.59 -5.05 4.92
CA THR A 51 -8.81 -4.44 3.83
C THR A 51 -9.67 -3.49 3.00
N LEU A 52 -10.90 -3.90 2.65
CA LEU A 52 -11.85 -3.04 1.94
C LEU A 52 -12.20 -1.78 2.74
N ALA A 53 -12.48 -1.93 4.04
CA ALA A 53 -12.86 -0.83 4.92
C ALA A 53 -11.74 0.19 5.10
N ARG A 54 -10.48 -0.27 5.18
CA ARG A 54 -9.31 0.59 5.42
C ARG A 54 -8.82 1.34 4.18
N TRP A 55 -8.97 0.75 3.00
CA TRP A 55 -8.23 1.19 1.82
C TRP A 55 -9.06 1.64 0.63
N LEU A 56 -10.34 1.26 0.55
CA LEU A 56 -11.23 1.69 -0.53
C LEU A 56 -12.30 2.59 0.06
N ASP A 57 -12.46 3.82 -0.41
CA ASP A 57 -13.56 4.70 0.04
C ASP A 57 -14.84 4.53 -0.80
N ASP A 58 -14.72 3.94 -1.99
CA ASP A 58 -15.83 3.76 -2.92
C ASP A 58 -16.65 2.51 -2.56
N ASP A 59 -17.86 2.73 -2.03
CA ASP A 59 -18.78 1.66 -1.66
C ASP A 59 -19.23 0.79 -2.83
N ALA A 60 -19.35 1.35 -4.05
CA ALA A 60 -19.70 0.58 -5.24
C ALA A 60 -18.54 -0.35 -5.62
N LEU A 61 -17.30 0.13 -5.50
CA LEU A 61 -16.11 -0.67 -5.73
C LEU A 61 -15.93 -1.75 -4.66
N ARG A 62 -16.19 -1.44 -3.37
CA ARG A 62 -16.23 -2.44 -2.29
C ARG A 62 -17.27 -3.53 -2.59
N ALA A 63 -18.45 -3.14 -3.07
CA ALA A 63 -19.49 -4.10 -3.45
C ALA A 63 -19.03 -5.02 -4.60
N GLN A 64 -18.41 -4.47 -5.64
CA GLN A 64 -17.86 -5.29 -6.74
C GLN A 64 -16.79 -6.28 -6.25
N TRP A 65 -15.94 -5.87 -5.31
CA TRP A 65 -14.96 -6.77 -4.69
C TRP A 65 -15.63 -7.90 -3.90
N ARG A 66 -16.70 -7.62 -3.15
CA ARG A 66 -17.48 -8.67 -2.46
C ARG A 66 -18.12 -9.64 -3.45
N GLU A 67 -18.72 -9.13 -4.51
CA GLU A 67 -19.27 -9.98 -5.58
C GLU A 67 -18.18 -10.84 -6.26
N HIS A 68 -16.96 -10.31 -6.41
CA HIS A 68 -15.83 -11.10 -6.91
C HIS A 68 -15.46 -12.25 -5.96
N LEU A 69 -15.42 -12.00 -4.65
CA LEU A 69 -15.10 -13.02 -3.65
C LEU A 69 -16.19 -14.10 -3.57
N PHE A 70 -17.45 -13.70 -3.39
CA PHE A 70 -18.54 -14.63 -3.05
C PHE A 70 -19.27 -15.20 -4.27
N ASP A 71 -19.43 -14.42 -5.35
CA ASP A 71 -20.23 -14.80 -6.52
C ASP A 71 -19.36 -15.10 -7.76
N ALA A 72 -18.04 -15.10 -7.60
CA ALA A 72 -17.07 -15.30 -8.68
C ALA A 72 -17.30 -14.38 -9.89
N LYS A 73 -17.79 -13.15 -9.65
CA LYS A 73 -17.89 -12.11 -10.68
C LYS A 73 -16.51 -11.72 -11.23
N PRO A 74 -16.41 -11.02 -12.37
CA PRO A 74 -15.15 -10.50 -12.86
C PRO A 74 -14.41 -9.66 -11.80
N GLU A 75 -13.08 -9.71 -11.83
CA GLU A 75 -12.24 -8.93 -10.93
C GLU A 75 -12.39 -7.42 -11.21
N PRO A 76 -12.70 -6.59 -10.20
CA PRO A 76 -12.72 -5.14 -10.35
C PRO A 76 -11.29 -4.62 -10.56
N LYS A 77 -11.13 -3.61 -11.41
CA LYS A 77 -9.82 -2.97 -11.62
C LYS A 77 -9.67 -1.76 -10.71
N LEU A 78 -8.55 -1.66 -10.02
CA LEU A 78 -8.21 -0.46 -9.25
C LEU A 78 -7.23 0.39 -10.06
N GLU A 79 -7.69 1.56 -10.52
CA GLU A 79 -6.79 2.52 -11.15
C GLU A 79 -5.97 3.23 -10.07
N GLY A 80 -4.64 3.13 -10.12
CA GLY A 80 -3.85 4.17 -9.45
C GLY A 80 -2.39 3.86 -9.20
N LYS A 81 -1.88 4.51 -8.16
CA LYS A 81 -0.49 4.95 -8.08
C LYS A 81 0.25 4.12 -7.04
N VAL A 82 1.43 3.65 -7.42
CA VAL A 82 2.39 3.04 -6.50
C VAL A 82 2.96 4.15 -5.62
N PRO A 83 3.08 3.94 -4.30
CA PRO A 83 3.59 4.97 -3.41
C PRO A 83 5.04 5.32 -3.77
N PRO A 84 5.42 6.60 -3.68
CA PRO A 84 6.76 7.03 -4.09
C PRO A 84 7.81 6.59 -3.06
N LEU A 85 8.91 6.03 -3.55
CA LEU A 85 10.13 5.78 -2.76
C LEU A 85 10.83 7.08 -2.36
N TYR A 86 10.67 8.12 -3.17
CA TYR A 86 11.17 9.47 -2.95
C TYR A 86 10.25 10.49 -3.63
N LYS A 87 10.08 11.65 -3.01
CA LYS A 87 9.38 12.80 -3.58
C LYS A 87 10.03 14.03 -3.02
N GLY A 88 10.61 14.81 -3.92
CA GLY A 88 11.32 16.01 -3.55
C GLY A 88 10.96 17.18 -4.44
N ARG A 89 11.25 18.38 -3.94
CA ARG A 89 11.05 19.63 -4.64
C ARG A 89 12.39 20.35 -4.81
N SER A 90 12.66 20.85 -6.00
CA SER A 90 13.83 21.70 -6.25
C SER A 90 13.55 23.15 -5.85
N GLU A 91 14.60 23.98 -5.77
CA GLU A 91 14.47 25.42 -5.50
C GLU A 91 13.59 26.12 -6.56
N ALA A 92 13.64 25.66 -7.80
CA ALA A 92 12.82 26.18 -8.91
C ALA A 92 11.34 25.72 -8.83
N GLY A 93 11.00 24.83 -7.90
CA GLY A 93 9.64 24.33 -7.68
C GLY A 93 9.30 23.04 -8.41
N SER A 94 10.21 22.48 -9.23
CA SER A 94 9.99 21.20 -9.89
C SER A 94 9.86 20.07 -8.87
N VAL A 95 8.98 19.11 -9.15
CA VAL A 95 8.74 17.94 -8.31
C VAL A 95 9.35 16.70 -8.96
N LEU A 96 10.24 16.04 -8.24
CA LEU A 96 10.78 14.73 -8.60
C LEU A 96 10.04 13.66 -7.81
N LEU A 97 9.50 12.65 -8.50
CA LEU A 97 9.03 11.39 -7.92
C LEU A 97 9.96 10.26 -8.34
N VAL A 98 10.27 9.38 -7.39
CA VAL A 98 10.89 8.08 -7.67
C VAL A 98 9.91 7.00 -7.26
N CYS A 99 9.46 6.20 -8.22
CA CYS A 99 8.50 5.12 -8.02
C CYS A 99 9.10 3.79 -8.50
N PRO A 100 8.76 2.64 -7.89
CA PRO A 100 9.14 1.36 -8.46
C PRO A 100 8.21 1.02 -9.63
N ASN A 101 8.73 0.30 -10.62
CA ASN A 101 7.94 -0.23 -11.74
C ASN A 101 7.90 -1.77 -11.74
N ASP A 102 7.14 -2.31 -12.68
CA ASP A 102 6.86 -3.76 -12.80
C ASP A 102 8.09 -4.57 -13.21
N ALA A 103 9.07 -3.92 -13.83
CA ALA A 103 10.34 -4.54 -14.20
C ALA A 103 11.33 -4.61 -13.03
N GLY A 104 10.96 -4.10 -11.84
CA GLY A 104 11.84 -4.02 -10.69
C GLY A 104 12.87 -2.88 -10.77
N GLU A 105 12.65 -1.93 -11.69
CA GLU A 105 13.44 -0.71 -11.82
C GLU A 105 12.75 0.46 -11.11
N TRP A 106 13.47 1.57 -10.98
CA TRP A 106 12.95 2.82 -10.45
C TRP A 106 12.72 3.81 -11.58
N GLU A 107 11.50 4.33 -11.64
CA GLU A 107 11.07 5.41 -12.54
C GLU A 107 11.29 6.76 -11.88
N TYR A 108 11.99 7.64 -12.59
CA TYR A 108 12.23 9.01 -12.19
C TYR A 108 11.32 9.91 -13.01
N ILE A 109 10.37 10.55 -12.35
CA ILE A 109 9.33 11.37 -12.96
C ILE A 109 9.52 12.80 -12.48
N VAL A 110 9.75 13.74 -13.41
CA VAL A 110 9.88 15.17 -13.10
C VAL A 110 8.65 15.88 -13.64
N ASP A 111 7.94 16.59 -12.75
CA ASP A 111 6.73 17.36 -13.09
C ASP A 111 5.68 16.53 -13.87
N GLY A 112 5.58 15.24 -13.53
CA GLY A 112 4.66 14.29 -14.16
C GLY A 112 5.18 13.63 -15.44
N ALA A 113 6.35 14.02 -15.96
CA ALA A 113 6.97 13.40 -17.12
C ALA A 113 8.01 12.35 -16.72
N LEU A 114 7.84 11.11 -17.19
CA LEU A 114 8.83 10.05 -17.06
C LEU A 114 10.13 10.46 -17.75
N THR A 115 11.20 10.60 -16.96
CA THR A 115 12.49 11.13 -17.41
C THR A 115 13.56 10.05 -17.51
N ALA A 116 13.57 9.06 -16.60
CA ALA A 116 14.56 7.99 -16.62
C ALA A 116 14.07 6.71 -15.92
N HIS A 117 14.74 5.60 -16.26
CA HIS A 117 14.70 4.34 -15.52
C HIS A 117 16.08 4.03 -14.96
N HIS A 118 16.15 3.64 -13.69
CA HIS A 118 17.40 3.23 -13.06
C HIS A 118 17.23 1.94 -12.26
N PRO A 119 18.25 1.07 -12.19
CA PRO A 119 18.20 -0.08 -11.30
C PRO A 119 18.17 0.39 -9.83
N PRO A 120 17.62 -0.42 -8.91
CA PRO A 120 17.67 -0.14 -7.49
C PRO A 120 19.12 0.04 -6.98
N GLY A 121 19.33 0.99 -6.07
CA GLY A 121 20.64 1.21 -5.43
C GLY A 121 21.52 2.28 -6.05
N TRP A 122 21.01 3.09 -6.99
CA TRP A 122 21.64 4.37 -7.32
C TRP A 122 21.80 5.21 -6.05
N ARG A 123 23.02 5.69 -5.77
CA ARG A 123 23.35 6.39 -4.51
C ARG A 123 22.69 7.76 -4.42
N HIS A 124 21.72 7.88 -3.52
CA HIS A 124 21.09 9.14 -3.11
C HIS A 124 22.10 10.04 -2.37
N GLY A 125 21.96 11.36 -2.53
CA GLY A 125 22.85 12.34 -1.93
C GLY A 125 22.51 12.64 -0.47
N GLY A 126 22.94 11.82 0.47
CA GLY A 126 22.65 12.04 1.90
C GLY A 126 21.17 11.88 2.25
N PRO A 127 20.80 11.98 3.55
CA PRO A 127 19.41 11.86 3.97
C PRO A 127 18.62 13.12 3.57
N GLY A 128 17.45 12.92 2.94
CA GLY A 128 16.52 13.99 2.60
C GLY A 128 16.82 14.77 1.31
N ARG A 129 17.97 14.57 0.66
CA ARG A 129 18.33 15.28 -0.59
C ARG A 129 18.65 14.30 -1.71
N LEU A 130 18.18 14.59 -2.92
CA LEU A 130 18.49 13.82 -4.11
C LEU A 130 19.02 14.72 -5.21
N GLN A 131 20.22 14.42 -5.68
CA GLN A 131 20.75 15.03 -6.90
C GLN A 131 20.27 14.21 -8.09
N PHE A 132 19.55 14.85 -9.01
CA PHE A 132 19.11 14.24 -10.25
C PHE A 132 19.33 15.21 -11.40
N VAL A 133 20.06 14.75 -12.42
CA VAL A 133 20.60 15.60 -13.49
C VAL A 133 21.44 16.75 -12.89
N ASP A 134 21.02 17.99 -13.07
CA ASP A 134 21.70 19.22 -12.64
C ASP A 134 20.95 19.93 -11.49
N GLN A 135 19.91 19.31 -10.96
CA GLN A 135 19.08 19.86 -9.89
C GLN A 135 19.21 19.05 -8.60
N SER A 136 19.09 19.78 -7.50
CA SER A 136 18.95 19.19 -6.16
C SER A 136 17.50 19.26 -5.75
N PHE A 137 16.97 18.14 -5.29
CA PHE A 137 15.62 18.02 -4.76
C PHE A 137 15.72 17.75 -3.27
N GLU A 138 14.94 18.47 -2.48
CA GLU A 138 14.75 18.21 -1.05
C GLU A 138 13.47 17.42 -0.86
N GLU A 139 13.51 16.37 -0.05
CA GLU A 139 12.39 15.50 0.22
C GLU A 139 11.29 16.28 0.95
N VAL A 140 10.04 16.15 0.47
CA VAL A 140 8.89 16.90 0.98
C VAL A 140 7.79 15.97 1.47
N LEU A 141 7.10 16.39 2.53
CA LEU A 141 5.88 15.76 3.02
C LEU A 141 4.68 16.50 2.43
N GLU A 142 3.77 15.75 1.80
CA GLU A 142 2.47 16.26 1.35
C GLU A 142 1.30 15.72 2.17
N ALA A 143 1.52 14.68 2.98
CA ALA A 143 0.54 14.25 3.95
C ALA A 143 0.16 15.41 4.90
N PRO A 144 -1.12 15.52 5.31
CA PRO A 144 -1.56 16.53 6.28
C PRO A 144 -0.71 16.49 7.55
N THR A 145 -0.45 17.65 8.17
CA THR A 145 0.36 17.72 9.40
C THR A 145 -0.22 16.83 10.51
N ASP A 146 -1.55 16.84 10.70
CA ASP A 146 -2.23 15.99 11.69
C ASP A 146 -2.03 14.49 11.41
N ALA A 147 -1.97 14.08 10.13
CA ALA A 147 -1.69 12.71 9.74
C ALA A 147 -0.25 12.31 10.12
N VAL A 148 0.72 13.16 9.84
CA VAL A 148 2.13 12.93 10.15
C VAL A 148 2.36 12.90 11.66
N ASP A 149 1.73 13.79 12.42
CA ASP A 149 1.86 13.84 13.87
C ASP A 149 1.20 12.62 14.53
N SER A 150 0.05 12.16 14.02
CA SER A 150 -0.58 10.91 14.45
C SER A 150 0.33 9.70 14.18
N LEU A 151 0.97 9.66 13.00
CA LEU A 151 1.95 8.62 12.68
C LEU A 151 3.16 8.67 13.63
N ARG A 152 3.71 9.85 13.93
CA ARG A 152 4.81 10.01 14.91
C ARG A 152 4.43 9.50 16.28
N ALA A 153 3.23 9.84 16.76
CA ALA A 153 2.74 9.36 18.05
C ALA A 153 2.66 7.82 18.09
N HIS A 154 2.11 7.21 17.03
CA HIS A 154 2.04 5.75 16.91
C HIS A 154 3.41 5.08 16.81
N VAL A 155 4.38 5.68 16.11
CA VAL A 155 5.75 5.14 16.03
C VAL A 155 6.47 5.22 17.39
N ALA A 156 6.23 6.29 18.16
CA ALA A 156 6.82 6.46 19.49
C ALA A 156 6.18 5.51 20.53
N ASP A 157 4.87 5.26 20.41
CA ASP A 157 4.12 4.34 21.25
C ASP A 157 3.19 3.46 20.40
N PRO A 158 3.65 2.27 19.97
CA PRO A 158 2.87 1.37 19.14
C PRO A 158 1.79 0.62 19.93
N SER A 159 1.52 0.97 21.20
CA SER A 159 0.48 0.34 22.02
C SER A 159 -0.92 0.89 21.69
N GLY A 160 -1.40 0.60 20.49
CA GLY A 160 -2.74 1.00 20.05
C GLY A 160 -3.03 0.67 18.60
N ASP A 161 -4.27 0.90 18.20
CA ASP A 161 -4.63 0.80 16.80
C ASP A 161 -3.90 1.88 15.99
N PRO A 162 -3.34 1.54 14.81
CA PRO A 162 -2.77 2.53 13.91
C PRO A 162 -3.80 3.60 13.52
N PRO A 163 -3.37 4.84 13.20
CA PRO A 163 -4.26 5.90 12.75
C PRO A 163 -4.77 5.65 11.31
N TRP A 164 -5.63 4.64 11.15
CA TRP A 164 -6.16 4.16 9.87
C TRP A 164 -6.95 5.22 9.11
N GLU A 165 -7.55 6.19 9.80
CA GLU A 165 -8.21 7.35 9.19
C GLU A 165 -7.27 8.17 8.29
N TRP A 166 -5.96 8.12 8.56
CA TRP A 166 -4.92 8.79 7.78
C TRP A 166 -4.19 7.86 6.81
N ALA A 167 -4.55 6.57 6.74
CA ALA A 167 -3.81 5.56 6.00
C ALA A 167 -3.64 5.94 4.53
N ALA A 168 -4.70 6.41 3.87
CA ALA A 168 -4.66 6.81 2.47
C ALA A 168 -3.64 7.93 2.21
N SER A 169 -3.68 9.01 3.00
CA SER A 169 -2.74 10.14 2.84
C SER A 169 -1.29 9.75 3.15
N LEU A 170 -1.08 8.97 4.22
CA LEU A 170 0.24 8.51 4.62
C LEU A 170 0.84 7.54 3.59
N PHE A 171 0.02 6.66 3.02
CA PHE A 171 0.45 5.75 1.97
C PHE A 171 0.72 6.49 0.66
N GLU A 172 -0.14 7.41 0.23
CA GLU A 172 0.04 8.17 -1.01
C GLU A 172 1.32 9.01 -0.98
N ASP A 173 1.71 9.52 0.19
CA ASP A 173 2.98 10.19 0.41
C ASP A 173 4.15 9.21 0.62
N GLY A 174 3.88 7.90 0.59
CA GLY A 174 4.86 6.83 0.67
C GLY A 174 5.49 6.62 2.03
N LEU A 175 4.83 7.04 3.13
CA LEU A 175 5.37 6.94 4.49
C LEU A 175 5.12 5.58 5.14
N ILE A 176 4.01 4.94 4.78
CA ILE A 176 3.61 3.62 5.27
C ILE A 176 3.30 2.68 4.11
N ASP A 177 3.36 1.37 4.37
CA ASP A 177 2.85 0.34 3.46
C ASP A 177 1.39 -0.05 3.77
N ILE A 178 0.86 -1.05 3.05
CA ILE A 178 -0.53 -1.53 3.22
C ILE A 178 -0.81 -2.15 4.60
N HIS A 179 0.24 -2.51 5.34
CA HIS A 179 0.18 -3.08 6.67
C HIS A 179 0.43 -2.02 7.75
N PHE A 180 0.47 -0.74 7.38
CA PHE A 180 0.81 0.38 8.26
C PHE A 180 2.24 0.34 8.81
N SER A 181 3.14 -0.43 8.20
CA SER A 181 4.55 -0.41 8.57
C SER A 181 5.25 0.76 7.90
N LEU A 182 6.22 1.38 8.58
CA LEU A 182 7.03 2.45 7.98
C LEU A 182 7.80 1.93 6.77
N THR A 183 7.73 2.68 5.66
CA THR A 183 8.61 2.49 4.53
C THR A 183 10.00 3.09 4.83
N ASP A 184 10.98 2.85 3.96
CA ASP A 184 12.29 3.51 4.07
C ASP A 184 12.17 5.04 4.00
N ARG A 185 11.23 5.55 3.23
CA ARG A 185 10.93 6.99 3.18
C ARG A 185 10.33 7.48 4.48
N GLY A 186 9.35 6.77 5.03
CA GLY A 186 8.76 7.07 6.33
C GLY A 186 9.81 7.13 7.44
N ARG A 187 10.71 6.13 7.50
CA ARG A 187 11.83 6.12 8.46
C ARG A 187 12.72 7.35 8.32
N ARG A 188 13.14 7.69 7.08
CA ARG A 188 13.99 8.87 6.81
C ARG A 188 13.34 10.18 7.26
N LEU A 189 12.05 10.39 6.94
CA LEU A 189 11.36 11.65 7.21
C LEU A 189 10.90 11.79 8.67
N LEU A 190 10.73 10.69 9.38
CA LEU A 190 10.35 10.70 10.79
C LEU A 190 11.54 10.58 11.75
N GLY A 191 12.73 10.24 11.23
CA GLY A 191 13.92 10.00 12.05
C GLY A 191 13.84 8.75 12.92
N ALA A 192 13.10 7.73 12.44
CA ALA A 192 12.84 6.46 13.11
C ALA A 192 13.78 5.33 12.67
#